data_AF-A0A3A8SJJ8-F1
#
_entry.id   AF-A0A3A8SJJ8-F1
#
_cell.length_a   1.000
_cell.length_b   1.000
_cell.length_c   1.000
_cell.angle_alpha   90.00
_cell.angle_beta   90.00
_cell.angle_gamma   90.00
#
_symmetry.space_group_name_H-M   'P 1'
#
loop_
_entity.id
_entity.type
_entity.pdbx_description
1 polymer ?
#
loop_
_entity_poly.entity_id
_entity_poly.type
_entity_poly.pdbx_seq_one_letter_code
_entity_poly.pdbx_strand_id
1 'polypeptide(L)'
;MTRRTVVLVPKHRMLRRTLYGLLLAAPLLPGGLACRGEEVGFVCEPDYSALNLGPIAVQADGGFPRPCGLCPPHPDGVSNWGCSAEGTADGGADLICHYQSCFGDGRRPEGLRESAVLDSGSELGALFAKAAWLEAASVPAFLRLAEELQANGAPDVLVKAARRSAGDEVRHTRAMQALARRHGAEMPEVDLPPFEPRSLEEMLRENAVEGCVRETFGAFVAGWQGRTARDPEVRGTMRAIARDELRHAELAWAVDAWAQEHLSAAQREGLRQSRRDALRSLGEEVDGHHPPEPLIHDAGLPSRAQAQALFQGLAAVGLQA
;
A
#
# COMPACT_ATOMS: atom_id res chain seq x y z
N MET A 1 -14.31 2.04 -43.47
CA MET A 1 -13.74 2.41 -42.16
C MET A 1 -14.36 1.53 -41.09
N THR A 2 -13.75 0.39 -40.82
CA THR A 2 -14.15 -0.52 -39.73
C THR A 2 -13.91 0.20 -38.41
N ARG A 3 -14.96 0.42 -37.60
CA ARG A 3 -14.82 0.86 -36.22
C ARG A 3 -13.89 -0.13 -35.52
N ARG A 4 -12.65 0.28 -35.20
CA ARG A 4 -11.80 -0.46 -34.27
C ARG A 4 -12.53 -0.47 -32.94
N THR A 5 -13.21 -1.57 -32.63
CA THR A 5 -13.73 -1.84 -31.30
C THR A 5 -12.54 -1.82 -30.37
N VAL A 6 -12.40 -0.77 -29.55
CA VAL A 6 -11.33 -0.69 -28.56
C VAL A 6 -11.63 -1.78 -27.53
N VAL A 7 -10.93 -2.90 -27.62
CA VAL A 7 -11.01 -3.96 -26.62
C VAL A 7 -10.33 -3.40 -25.37
N LEU A 8 -11.13 -3.19 -24.33
CA LEU A 8 -10.68 -2.72 -23.01
C LEU A 8 -10.68 -3.91 -22.03
N VAL A 9 -9.88 -3.81 -20.98
CA VAL A 9 -9.96 -4.74 -19.85
C VAL A 9 -11.40 -4.72 -19.33
N PRO A 10 -12.07 -5.88 -19.24
CA PRO A 10 -13.45 -5.94 -18.79
C PRO A 10 -13.55 -5.49 -17.34
N LYS A 11 -14.60 -4.74 -17.03
CA LYS A 11 -14.85 -4.27 -15.66
C LYS A 11 -15.12 -5.46 -14.74
N HIS A 12 -14.44 -5.50 -13.59
CA HIS A 12 -14.64 -6.58 -12.61
C HIS A 12 -15.87 -6.28 -11.75
N ARG A 13 -17.03 -6.84 -12.13
CA ARG A 13 -18.35 -6.47 -11.56
C ARG A 13 -18.41 -6.63 -10.04
N MET A 14 -17.84 -7.71 -9.50
CA MET A 14 -17.86 -7.99 -8.07
C MET A 14 -17.01 -6.98 -7.31
N LEU A 15 -15.75 -6.81 -7.73
CA LEU A 15 -14.83 -5.79 -7.21
C LEU A 15 -15.48 -4.40 -7.15
N ARG A 16 -16.06 -3.93 -8.26
CA ARG A 16 -16.77 -2.64 -8.30
C ARG A 16 -17.93 -2.59 -7.32
N ARG A 17 -18.77 -3.65 -7.28
CA ARG A 17 -19.91 -3.71 -6.37
C ARG A 17 -19.47 -3.69 -4.90
N THR A 18 -18.42 -4.43 -4.56
CA THR A 18 -17.84 -4.47 -3.23
C THR A 18 -17.31 -3.09 -2.84
N LEU A 19 -16.46 -2.49 -3.67
CA LEU A 19 -15.93 -1.15 -3.43
C LEU A 19 -17.07 -0.15 -3.24
N TYR A 20 -17.97 -0.01 -4.22
CA TYR A 20 -19.05 0.97 -4.10
C TYR A 20 -20.00 0.68 -2.94
N GLY A 21 -20.24 -0.58 -2.58
CA GLY A 21 -21.02 -0.97 -1.41
C GLY A 21 -20.36 -0.52 -0.10
N LEU A 22 -19.07 -0.81 0.08
CA LEU A 22 -18.28 -0.37 1.23
C LEU A 22 -18.25 1.16 1.33
N LEU A 23 -18.04 1.83 0.20
CA LEU A 23 -18.04 3.29 0.12
C LEU A 23 -19.40 3.90 0.48
N LEU A 24 -20.51 3.31 0.02
CA LEU A 24 -21.86 3.75 0.40
C LEU A 24 -22.13 3.57 1.90
N ALA A 25 -21.56 2.52 2.51
CA ALA A 25 -21.66 2.25 3.95
C ALA A 25 -20.68 3.06 4.81
N ALA A 26 -19.69 3.74 4.21
CA ALA A 26 -18.68 4.54 4.93
C ALA A 26 -19.23 5.50 6.00
N PRO A 27 -20.32 6.26 5.79
CA PRO A 27 -20.87 7.13 6.84
C PRO A 27 -21.63 6.39 7.95
N LEU A 28 -21.89 5.08 7.80
CA LEU A 28 -22.61 4.23 8.76
C LEU A 28 -21.69 3.26 9.51
N LEU A 29 -20.47 3.04 9.02
CA LEU A 29 -19.46 2.30 9.75
C LEU A 29 -19.03 3.15 10.95
N PRO A 30 -19.15 2.65 12.19
CA PRO A 30 -19.02 3.47 13.39
C PRO A 30 -17.67 4.19 13.38
N GLY A 31 -17.73 5.52 13.24
CA GLY A 31 -16.58 6.43 13.27
C GLY A 31 -16.32 6.98 14.68
N GLY A 32 -16.70 6.24 15.72
CA GLY A 32 -16.66 6.71 17.11
C GLY A 32 -18.05 6.81 17.72
N LEU A 33 -18.46 5.73 18.39
CA LEU A 33 -19.35 5.81 19.55
C LEU A 33 -18.57 5.12 20.67
N ALA A 34 -18.32 5.90 21.73
CA ALA A 34 -17.56 5.50 22.91
C ALA A 34 -17.95 4.11 23.41
N CYS A 35 -16.96 3.25 23.64
CA CYS A 35 -17.12 2.09 24.51
C CYS A 35 -17.45 2.60 25.93
N ARG A 36 -18.65 2.30 26.41
CA ARG A 36 -19.01 2.35 27.83
C ARG A 36 -19.49 0.97 28.25
N GLY A 37 -18.86 0.40 29.29
CA GLY A 37 -19.20 -0.87 29.97
C GLY A 37 -17.99 -1.81 30.03
N GLU A 38 -17.01 -1.57 30.91
CA GLU A 38 -16.84 -2.10 32.29
C GLU A 38 -15.67 -3.13 32.35
N GLU A 39 -14.56 -2.63 32.91
CA GLU A 39 -13.43 -3.27 33.60
C GLU A 39 -12.80 -4.58 33.06
N VAL A 40 -11.71 -4.40 32.30
CA VAL A 40 -10.41 -4.94 32.72
C VAL A 40 -9.34 -3.90 32.39
N GLY A 41 -8.59 -3.46 33.39
CA GLY A 41 -7.65 -2.35 33.29
C GLY A 41 -6.57 -2.59 32.25
N PHE A 42 -6.60 -1.77 31.20
CA PHE A 42 -5.41 -1.37 30.48
C PHE A 42 -5.44 0.15 30.40
N VAL A 43 -4.47 0.78 31.06
CA VAL A 43 -4.15 2.19 30.87
C VAL A 43 -3.57 2.26 29.46
N CYS A 44 -4.42 2.51 28.46
CA CYS A 44 -3.98 2.90 27.13
C CYS A 44 -3.65 4.39 27.18
N GLU A 45 -2.39 4.71 27.49
CA GLU A 45 -1.81 5.95 26.99
C GLU A 45 -1.35 5.68 25.55
N PRO A 46 -1.73 6.53 24.58
CA PRO A 46 -1.38 6.36 23.19
C PRO A 46 0.07 6.76 22.98
N ASP A 47 0.82 6.00 22.18
CA ASP A 47 2.06 6.53 21.64
C ASP A 47 2.17 6.25 20.14
N TYR A 48 2.26 7.35 19.41
CA TYR A 48 2.63 7.40 18.01
C TYR A 48 4.05 6.86 17.91
N SER A 49 4.28 5.71 17.28
CA SER A 49 5.52 4.98 17.54
C SER A 49 6.71 5.42 16.69
N ALA A 50 7.01 6.73 16.67
CA ALA A 50 8.39 7.20 16.69
C ALA A 50 8.90 7.02 18.13
N LEU A 51 9.41 5.83 18.46
CA LEU A 51 9.80 5.52 19.83
C LEU A 51 11.21 6.08 20.09
N ASN A 52 11.27 7.30 20.62
CA ASN A 52 12.53 7.94 21.01
C ASN A 52 13.13 7.19 22.21
N LEU A 53 14.11 6.34 21.94
CA LEU A 53 14.84 5.58 22.98
C LEU A 53 15.80 6.45 23.81
N GLY A 54 15.80 7.76 23.60
CA GLY A 54 16.78 8.69 24.15
C GLY A 54 18.13 8.63 23.43
N PRO A 55 19.12 9.40 23.91
CA PRO A 55 20.38 9.59 23.20
C PRO A 55 21.16 8.27 23.05
N ILE A 56 21.25 7.77 21.83
CA ILE A 56 22.19 6.70 21.45
C ILE A 56 23.58 7.27 21.20
N ALA A 57 24.62 6.51 21.57
CA ALA A 57 26.00 6.92 21.36
C ALA A 57 26.36 6.90 19.86
N VAL A 58 26.87 8.02 19.35
CA VAL A 58 27.38 8.15 17.98
C VAL A 58 28.76 7.48 17.88
N GLN A 59 29.03 6.76 16.79
CA GLN A 59 30.34 6.14 16.59
C GLN A 59 31.42 7.22 16.35
N ALA A 60 32.69 6.88 16.61
CA ALA A 60 33.80 7.83 16.53
C ALA A 60 34.06 8.41 15.14
N ASP A 61 33.46 7.83 14.09
CA ASP A 61 33.51 8.30 12.69
C ASP A 61 32.32 9.21 12.32
N GLY A 62 31.44 9.54 13.27
CA GLY A 62 30.21 10.28 13.02
C GLY A 62 29.09 9.43 12.41
N GLY A 63 29.30 8.12 12.27
CA GLY A 63 28.30 7.16 11.83
C GLY A 63 27.39 6.70 12.97
N PHE A 64 26.17 6.30 12.62
CA PHE A 64 25.23 5.67 13.54
C PHE A 64 25.35 4.14 13.45
N PRO A 65 25.31 3.39 14.57
CA PRO A 65 25.24 1.93 14.51
C PRO A 65 23.98 1.51 13.74
N ARG A 66 24.05 0.46 12.89
CA ARG A 66 22.91 -0.05 12.10
C ARG A 66 21.67 -0.23 13.02
N PRO A 67 20.63 0.63 12.98
CA PRO A 67 19.96 0.99 14.25
C PRO A 67 18.69 0.18 14.54
N CYS A 68 18.13 -0.50 13.55
CA CYS A 68 16.77 -1.04 13.70
C CYS A 68 16.68 -2.26 14.63
N GLY A 69 17.81 -2.81 15.06
CA GLY A 69 17.87 -3.85 16.10
C GLY A 69 17.62 -3.34 17.52
N LEU A 70 17.68 -2.02 17.73
CA LEU A 70 17.31 -1.37 19.00
C LEU A 70 15.83 -1.00 19.06
N CYS A 71 15.14 -0.95 17.91
CA CYS A 71 13.71 -0.71 17.88
C CYS A 71 12.99 -1.85 18.61
N PRO A 72 12.21 -1.55 19.66
CA PRO A 72 11.46 -2.59 20.33
C PRO A 72 10.47 -3.22 19.34
N PRO A 73 10.17 -4.53 19.47
CA PRO A 73 9.01 -5.08 18.78
C PRO A 73 7.78 -4.28 19.19
N HIS A 74 6.96 -3.91 18.21
CA HIS A 74 5.74 -3.17 18.51
C HIS A 74 4.88 -4.01 19.47
N PRO A 75 4.24 -3.42 20.49
CA PRO A 75 3.39 -4.14 21.43
C PRO A 75 2.29 -4.99 20.75
N ASP A 76 1.85 -4.54 19.56
CA ASP A 76 0.85 -5.20 18.71
C ASP A 76 1.44 -6.16 17.66
N GLY A 77 2.74 -6.43 17.69
CA GLY A 77 3.40 -7.38 16.79
C GLY A 77 3.59 -6.92 15.35
N VAL A 78 3.39 -5.63 15.03
CA VAL A 78 3.68 -5.09 13.70
C VAL A 78 5.18 -5.02 13.43
N SER A 79 5.55 -5.27 12.17
CA SER A 79 6.95 -5.31 11.75
C SER A 79 7.53 -3.90 11.70
N ASN A 80 8.69 -3.72 12.33
CA ASN A 80 9.50 -2.53 12.15
C ASN A 80 9.95 -2.46 10.68
N TRP A 81 9.54 -1.42 9.96
CA TRP A 81 9.88 -1.17 8.57
C TRP A 81 11.10 -0.25 8.44
N GLY A 82 11.39 0.58 9.42
CA GLY A 82 12.53 1.48 9.27
C GLY A 82 12.91 2.16 10.55
N CYS A 83 14.08 2.77 10.53
CA CYS A 83 14.49 3.61 11.63
C CYS A 83 15.35 4.77 11.11
N SER A 84 15.20 5.93 11.72
CA SER A 84 16.03 7.11 11.50
C SER A 84 16.64 7.57 12.84
N ALA A 85 17.67 8.41 12.79
CA ALA A 85 18.31 8.95 13.98
C ALA A 85 18.51 10.46 13.83
N GLU A 86 18.12 11.23 14.85
CA GLU A 86 18.25 12.69 14.87
C GLU A 86 19.26 13.14 15.92
N GLY A 87 20.28 13.92 15.53
CA GLY A 87 21.32 14.36 16.46
C GLY A 87 20.80 15.34 17.52
N THR A 88 21.15 15.12 18.79
CA THR A 88 20.79 15.99 19.91
C THR A 88 21.91 16.95 20.27
N ALA A 89 21.57 18.09 20.88
CA ALA A 89 22.53 19.15 21.25
C ALA A 89 23.61 18.67 22.24
N ASP A 90 23.34 17.59 22.96
CA ASP A 90 24.23 17.02 23.98
C ASP A 90 25.21 15.97 23.41
N GLY A 91 25.26 15.80 22.08
CA GLY A 91 26.16 14.86 21.41
C GLY A 91 25.63 13.42 21.32
N GLY A 92 24.33 13.22 21.53
CA GLY A 92 23.64 11.94 21.30
C GLY A 92 22.79 11.98 20.02
N ALA A 93 21.98 10.95 19.81
CA ALA A 93 20.93 10.97 18.79
C ALA A 93 19.64 10.28 19.28
N ASP A 94 18.49 10.79 18.87
CA ASP A 94 17.19 10.20 19.13
C ASP A 94 16.87 9.18 18.05
N LEU A 95 16.69 7.91 18.43
CA LEU A 95 16.30 6.85 17.51
C LEU A 95 14.79 6.93 17.26
N ILE A 96 14.38 7.02 15.99
CA ILE A 96 12.99 7.00 15.57
C ILE A 96 12.75 5.68 14.85
N CYS A 97 11.78 4.89 15.31
CA CYS A 97 11.37 3.64 14.66
C CYS A 97 10.11 3.88 13.82
N HIS A 98 9.93 3.13 12.73
CA HIS A 98 8.81 3.25 11.82
C HIS A 98 8.21 1.88 11.60
N TYR A 99 6.96 1.69 11.99
CA TYR A 99 6.28 0.38 11.89
C TYR A 99 5.40 0.31 10.64
N GLN A 100 5.36 -0.87 10.01
CA GLN A 100 4.56 -1.11 8.81
C GLN A 100 3.07 -1.03 9.14
N SER A 101 2.33 -0.33 8.29
CA SER A 101 0.87 -0.25 8.30
C SER A 101 0.33 -0.44 6.89
N CYS A 102 -0.95 -0.76 6.77
CA CYS A 102 -1.61 -1.17 5.52
C CYS A 102 -1.86 -0.02 4.53
N PHE A 103 -0.97 0.97 4.44
CA PHE A 103 -1.22 2.20 3.69
C PHE A 103 -0.96 2.04 2.20
N GLY A 104 -2.00 2.17 1.37
CA GLY A 104 -1.86 2.54 -0.04
C GLY A 104 -0.79 1.75 -0.80
N ASP A 105 -0.69 0.45 -0.53
CA ASP A 105 0.31 -0.41 -1.13
C ASP A 105 -0.09 -0.71 -2.58
N GLY A 106 0.32 0.18 -3.48
CA GLY A 106 0.43 -0.14 -4.90
C GLY A 106 1.41 -1.32 -5.10
N ARG A 107 1.46 -1.85 -6.33
CA ARG A 107 2.27 -3.02 -6.68
C ARG A 107 3.73 -2.77 -6.33
N ARG A 108 4.27 -3.51 -5.35
CA ARG A 108 5.68 -3.41 -4.97
C ARG A 108 6.52 -4.34 -5.85
N PRO A 109 7.47 -3.81 -6.67
CA PRO A 109 8.32 -4.67 -7.46
C PRO A 109 9.30 -5.47 -6.58
N GLU A 110 9.56 -6.71 -6.97
CA GLU A 110 10.70 -7.47 -6.46
C GLU A 110 11.99 -6.66 -6.53
N GLY A 111 12.77 -6.67 -5.44
CA GLY A 111 14.06 -5.98 -5.35
C GLY A 111 13.99 -4.52 -4.92
N LEU A 112 12.79 -3.94 -4.70
CA LEU A 112 12.65 -2.60 -4.12
C LEU A 112 13.37 -2.53 -2.78
N ARG A 113 14.41 -1.69 -2.70
CA ARG A 113 15.16 -1.48 -1.46
C ARG A 113 14.49 -0.39 -0.65
N GLU A 114 14.35 -0.64 0.64
CA GLU A 114 13.69 0.28 1.54
C GLU A 114 14.46 1.60 1.62
N SER A 115 13.71 2.70 1.63
CA SER A 115 14.26 4.01 1.86
C SER A 115 14.05 4.43 3.31
N ALA A 116 15.10 4.99 3.92
CA ALA A 116 14.98 5.70 5.19
C ALA A 116 14.27 7.03 4.92
N VAL A 117 13.08 7.22 5.49
CA VAL A 117 12.44 8.54 5.49
C VAL A 117 13.24 9.40 6.47
N LEU A 118 13.98 10.35 5.93
CA LEU A 118 14.73 11.33 6.72
C LEU A 118 13.78 12.48 7.05
N ASP A 119 13.48 12.63 8.34
CA ASP A 119 12.81 13.77 8.98
C ASP A 119 11.56 14.31 8.24
N SER A 120 10.40 13.83 8.66
CA SER A 120 9.14 14.09 7.94
C SER A 120 8.43 15.38 8.35
N GLY A 121 8.87 16.10 9.39
CA GLY A 121 8.23 17.33 9.89
C GLY A 121 6.78 17.20 10.40
N SER A 122 6.01 16.19 9.95
CA SER A 122 4.66 15.82 10.37
C SER A 122 4.29 14.40 9.91
N GLU A 123 3.37 13.74 10.61
CA GLU A 123 2.86 12.39 10.26
C GLU A 123 2.20 12.36 8.88
N LEU A 124 1.49 13.43 8.51
CA LEU A 124 0.88 13.58 7.18
C LEU A 124 1.95 13.68 6.09
N GLY A 125 3.02 14.43 6.35
CA GLY A 125 4.18 14.51 5.47
C GLY A 125 4.81 13.14 5.26
N ALA A 126 5.05 12.40 6.34
CA ALA A 126 5.59 11.03 6.29
C ALA A 126 4.72 10.10 5.45
N LEU A 127 3.41 10.11 5.68
CA LEU A 127 2.45 9.30 4.96
C LEU A 127 2.50 9.56 3.45
N PHE A 128 2.41 10.84 3.05
CA PHE A 128 2.36 11.18 1.63
C PHE A 128 3.70 10.99 0.94
N ALA A 129 4.82 11.19 1.65
CA ALA A 129 6.16 10.87 1.12
C ALA A 129 6.33 9.37 0.89
N LYS A 130 5.87 8.55 1.83
CA LYS A 130 5.86 7.08 1.72
C LYS A 130 5.00 6.63 0.55
N ALA A 131 3.78 7.16 0.43
CA ALA A 131 2.88 6.86 -0.67
C ALA A 131 3.50 7.26 -2.01
N ALA A 132 4.03 8.48 -2.13
CA ALA A 132 4.68 8.94 -3.35
C ALA A 132 5.83 8.01 -3.79
N TRP A 133 6.63 7.53 -2.83
CA TRP A 133 7.71 6.57 -3.06
C TRP A 133 7.19 5.21 -3.54
N LEU A 134 6.09 4.71 -2.96
CA LEU A 134 5.43 3.47 -3.42
C LEU A 134 4.91 3.62 -4.85
N GLU A 135 4.17 4.71 -5.16
CA GLU A 135 3.68 4.95 -6.53
C GLU A 135 4.84 5.03 -7.52
N ALA A 136 5.93 5.69 -7.13
CA ALA A 136 7.13 5.82 -7.97
C ALA A 136 7.78 4.45 -8.24
N ALA A 137 7.80 3.55 -7.25
CA ALA A 137 8.28 2.18 -7.40
C ALA A 137 7.33 1.32 -8.25
N SER A 138 6.03 1.61 -8.27
CA SER A 138 5.06 0.88 -9.09
C SER A 138 5.17 1.20 -10.59
N VAL A 139 5.73 2.35 -10.97
CA VAL A 139 6.01 2.71 -12.39
C VAL A 139 6.84 1.62 -13.11
N PRO A 140 8.08 1.30 -12.68
CA PRO A 140 8.87 0.25 -13.31
C PRO A 140 8.23 -1.14 -13.15
N ALA A 141 7.48 -1.40 -12.07
CA ALA A 141 6.76 -2.67 -11.88
C ALA A 141 5.72 -2.91 -12.99
N PHE A 142 4.92 -1.89 -13.35
CA PHE A 142 3.95 -1.98 -14.43
C PHE A 142 4.59 -2.05 -15.82
N LEU A 143 5.74 -1.38 -16.02
CA LEU A 143 6.50 -1.50 -17.27
C LEU A 143 7.06 -2.91 -17.45
N ARG A 144 7.67 -3.49 -16.41
CA ARG A 144 8.12 -4.89 -16.39
C ARG A 144 6.96 -5.83 -16.68
N LEU A 145 5.82 -5.66 -16.00
CA LEU A 145 4.62 -6.47 -16.25
C LEU A 145 4.18 -6.39 -17.71
N ALA A 146 4.20 -5.21 -18.33
CA ALA A 146 3.83 -5.05 -19.73
C ALA A 146 4.78 -5.82 -20.68
N GLU A 147 6.08 -5.77 -20.42
CA GLU A 147 7.10 -6.48 -21.20
C GLU A 147 6.97 -8.00 -21.03
N GLU A 148 6.81 -8.47 -19.79
CA GLU A 148 6.65 -9.89 -19.48
C GLU A 148 5.34 -10.45 -20.07
N LEU A 149 4.23 -9.72 -19.98
CA LEU A 149 2.96 -10.08 -20.64
C LEU A 149 3.14 -10.18 -22.16
N GLN A 150 3.83 -9.23 -22.78
CA GLN A 150 4.09 -9.25 -24.22
C GLN A 150 4.97 -10.45 -24.61
N ALA A 151 6.02 -10.74 -23.85
CA ALA A 151 6.94 -11.85 -24.10
C ALA A 151 6.24 -13.22 -23.98
N ASN A 152 5.24 -13.33 -23.12
CA ASN A 152 4.47 -14.56 -22.90
C ASN A 152 3.19 -14.66 -23.77
N GLY A 153 3.00 -13.76 -24.74
CA GLY A 153 1.89 -13.82 -25.68
C GLY A 153 0.52 -13.46 -25.10
N ALA A 154 0.50 -12.67 -24.02
CA ALA A 154 -0.75 -12.18 -23.45
C ALA A 154 -1.49 -11.25 -24.45
N PRO A 155 -2.83 -11.13 -24.35
CA PRO A 155 -3.58 -10.21 -25.20
C PRO A 155 -3.07 -8.77 -25.13
N ASP A 156 -2.97 -8.12 -26.30
CA ASP A 156 -2.57 -6.72 -26.49
C ASP A 156 -3.23 -5.72 -25.53
N VAL A 157 -4.48 -6.00 -25.14
CA VAL A 157 -5.25 -5.17 -24.21
C VAL A 157 -4.65 -5.16 -22.81
N LEU A 158 -4.10 -6.28 -22.32
CA LEU A 158 -3.45 -6.38 -21.01
C LEU A 158 -2.11 -5.63 -21.03
N VAL A 159 -1.33 -5.78 -22.09
CA VAL A 159 -0.05 -5.06 -22.28
C VAL A 159 -0.28 -3.54 -22.30
N LYS A 160 -1.27 -3.08 -23.07
CA LYS A 160 -1.63 -1.66 -23.14
C LYS A 160 -2.16 -1.13 -21.81
N ALA A 161 -2.93 -1.93 -21.08
CA ALA A 161 -3.42 -1.57 -19.76
C ALA A 161 -2.27 -1.44 -18.74
N ALA A 162 -1.30 -2.36 -18.73
CA ALA A 162 -0.12 -2.27 -17.85
C ALA A 162 0.71 -1.01 -18.14
N ARG A 163 1.00 -0.71 -19.42
CA ARG A 163 1.68 0.55 -19.79
C ARG A 163 0.90 1.80 -19.39
N ARG A 164 -0.43 1.73 -19.45
CA ARG A 164 -1.30 2.82 -18.99
C ARG A 164 -1.23 2.98 -17.48
N SER A 165 -1.24 1.88 -16.71
CA SER A 165 -1.07 1.91 -15.26
C SER A 165 0.25 2.57 -14.87
N ALA A 166 1.36 2.25 -15.53
CA ALA A 166 2.64 2.95 -15.31
C ALA A 166 2.54 4.48 -15.52
N GLY A 167 1.79 4.92 -16.53
CA GLY A 167 1.53 6.35 -16.75
C GLY A 167 0.55 6.98 -15.76
N ASP A 168 -0.31 6.18 -15.13
CA ASP A 168 -1.16 6.59 -14.01
C ASP A 168 -0.28 6.81 -12.76
N GLU A 169 0.65 5.90 -12.47
CA GLU A 169 1.56 6.03 -11.34
C GLU A 169 2.48 7.24 -11.39
N VAL A 170 2.99 7.61 -12.56
CA VAL A 170 3.74 8.87 -12.70
C VAL A 170 2.91 10.08 -12.24
N ARG A 171 1.59 10.06 -12.45
CA ARG A 171 0.70 11.12 -11.98
C ARG A 171 0.43 11.00 -10.49
N HIS A 172 0.24 9.78 -9.97
CA HIS A 172 0.03 9.51 -8.56
C HIS A 172 1.24 9.93 -7.72
N THR A 173 2.45 9.54 -8.12
CA THR A 173 3.72 9.99 -7.52
C THR A 173 3.77 11.51 -7.39
N ARG A 174 3.47 12.24 -8.47
CA ARG A 174 3.50 13.71 -8.46
C ARG A 174 2.46 14.30 -7.51
N ALA A 175 1.26 13.72 -7.47
CA ALA A 175 0.19 14.18 -6.61
C ALA A 175 0.52 13.93 -5.12
N MET A 176 1.02 12.75 -4.78
CA MET A 176 1.43 12.40 -3.42
C MET A 176 2.66 13.19 -2.99
N GLN A 177 3.63 13.42 -3.89
CA GLN A 177 4.79 14.27 -3.59
C GLN A 177 4.38 15.73 -3.32
N ALA A 178 3.38 16.25 -4.04
CA ALA A 178 2.85 17.59 -3.77
C ALA A 178 2.19 17.67 -2.38
N LEU A 179 1.43 16.66 -1.98
CA LEU A 179 0.87 16.56 -0.63
C LEU A 179 1.98 16.43 0.43
N ALA A 180 2.99 15.60 0.20
CA ALA A 180 4.14 15.46 1.10
C ALA A 180 4.81 16.81 1.37
N ARG A 181 5.12 17.55 0.30
CA ARG A 181 5.74 18.89 0.37
C ARG A 181 4.89 19.90 1.11
N ARG A 182 3.58 19.88 0.86
CA ARG A 182 2.62 20.73 1.57
C ARG A 182 2.64 20.46 3.08
N HIS A 183 2.95 19.24 3.49
CA HIS A 183 3.05 18.81 4.88
C HIS A 183 4.50 18.74 5.40
N GLY A 184 5.45 19.38 4.71
CA GLY A 184 6.82 19.56 5.19
C GLY A 184 7.77 18.38 4.95
N ALA A 185 7.36 17.36 4.20
CA ALA A 185 8.19 16.22 3.86
C ALA A 185 8.60 16.19 2.39
N GLU A 186 9.76 15.62 2.10
CA GLU A 186 10.16 15.28 0.73
C GLU A 186 10.05 13.77 0.51
N MET A 187 9.71 13.40 -0.72
CA MET A 187 9.73 11.99 -1.13
C MET A 187 11.18 11.52 -1.24
N PRO A 188 11.55 10.38 -0.65
CA PRO A 188 12.88 9.82 -0.83
C PRO A 188 13.12 9.33 -2.26
N GLU A 189 14.39 9.12 -2.60
CA GLU A 189 14.76 8.45 -3.85
C GLU A 189 14.32 6.98 -3.87
N VAL A 190 13.93 6.50 -5.05
CA VAL A 190 13.63 5.10 -5.29
C VAL A 190 14.92 4.38 -5.66
N ASP A 191 15.37 3.46 -4.80
CA ASP A 191 16.43 2.51 -5.14
C ASP A 191 15.81 1.19 -5.57
N LEU A 192 15.78 0.99 -6.89
CA LEU A 192 15.31 -0.24 -7.51
C LEU A 192 16.39 -0.75 -8.47
N PRO A 193 17.05 -1.88 -8.15
CA PRO A 193 17.97 -2.54 -9.06
C PRO A 193 17.29 -2.94 -10.37
N PRO A 194 18.04 -3.09 -11.47
CA PRO A 194 17.50 -3.66 -12.69
C PRO A 194 16.83 -5.01 -12.45
N PHE A 195 15.72 -5.26 -13.14
CA PHE A 195 15.03 -6.54 -13.05
C PHE A 195 15.82 -7.63 -13.75
N GLU A 196 15.92 -8.78 -13.08
CA GLU A 196 16.37 -10.01 -13.71
C GLU A 196 15.20 -10.69 -14.45
N PRO A 197 15.47 -11.39 -15.57
CA PRO A 197 14.48 -12.22 -16.24
C PRO A 197 13.95 -13.30 -15.29
N ARG A 198 12.63 -13.50 -15.29
CA ARG A 198 11.95 -14.52 -14.49
C ARG A 198 10.98 -15.35 -15.33
N SER A 199 10.55 -16.48 -14.78
CA SER A 199 9.56 -17.34 -15.39
C SER A 199 8.16 -16.72 -15.39
N LEU A 200 7.29 -17.20 -16.28
CA LEU A 200 5.87 -16.85 -16.29
C LEU A 200 5.21 -17.12 -14.93
N GLU A 201 5.58 -18.22 -14.27
CA GLU A 201 5.02 -18.59 -12.97
C GLU A 201 5.40 -17.57 -11.88
N GLU A 202 6.65 -17.11 -11.84
CA GLU A 202 7.10 -16.09 -10.88
C GLU A 202 6.42 -14.74 -11.12
N MET A 203 6.27 -14.32 -12.39
CA MET A 203 5.51 -13.11 -12.74
C MET A 203 4.06 -13.20 -12.24
N LEU A 204 3.41 -14.34 -12.47
CA LEU A 204 2.01 -14.55 -12.09
C LEU A 204 1.86 -14.67 -10.57
N ARG A 205 2.85 -15.21 -9.87
CA ARG A 205 2.90 -15.21 -8.41
C ARG A 205 2.96 -13.80 -7.84
N GLU A 206 3.83 -12.94 -8.39
CA GLU A 206 3.85 -11.52 -8.01
C GLU A 206 2.51 -10.85 -8.32
N ASN A 207 1.88 -11.13 -9.47
CA ASN A 207 0.56 -10.60 -9.79
C ASN A 207 -0.52 -11.05 -8.80
N ALA A 208 -0.48 -12.30 -8.34
CA ALA A 208 -1.44 -12.82 -7.38
C ALA A 208 -1.31 -12.15 -5.99
N VAL A 209 -0.08 -11.80 -5.58
CA VAL A 209 0.20 -11.14 -4.30
C VAL A 209 -0.01 -9.64 -4.41
N GLU A 210 0.78 -8.98 -5.25
CA GLU A 210 0.84 -7.52 -5.32
C GLU A 210 -0.37 -6.94 -6.08
N GLY A 211 -0.83 -7.62 -7.13
CA GLY A 211 -1.97 -7.14 -7.94
C GLY A 211 -3.34 -7.54 -7.40
N CYS A 212 -3.58 -8.83 -7.22
CA CYS A 212 -4.90 -9.32 -6.83
C CYS A 212 -5.23 -9.02 -5.35
N VAL A 213 -4.21 -8.90 -4.48
CA VAL A 213 -4.41 -8.61 -3.05
C VAL A 213 -4.05 -7.17 -2.72
N ARG A 214 -2.76 -6.78 -2.83
CA ARG A 214 -2.31 -5.47 -2.30
C ARG A 214 -2.92 -4.28 -3.04
N GLU A 215 -2.78 -4.24 -4.36
CA GLU A 215 -3.39 -3.24 -5.25
C GLU A 215 -4.92 -3.16 -5.09
N THR A 216 -5.58 -4.30 -4.93
CA THR A 216 -7.03 -4.33 -4.72
C THR A 216 -7.40 -3.72 -3.35
N PHE A 217 -6.63 -3.99 -2.31
CA PHE A 217 -6.80 -3.35 -1.00
C PHE A 217 -6.46 -1.86 -1.05
N GLY A 218 -5.38 -1.47 -1.73
CA GLY A 218 -4.97 -0.09 -1.98
C GLY A 218 -6.09 0.71 -2.64
N ALA A 219 -6.75 0.15 -3.66
CA ALA A 219 -7.91 0.76 -4.29
C ALA A 219 -9.08 1.00 -3.32
N PHE A 220 -9.28 0.11 -2.33
CA PHE A 220 -10.31 0.26 -1.31
C PHE A 220 -9.96 1.38 -0.32
N VAL A 221 -8.71 1.43 0.12
CA VAL A 221 -8.19 2.48 1.00
C VAL A 221 -8.23 3.85 0.29
N ALA A 222 -7.77 3.95 -0.96
CA ALA A 222 -7.83 5.19 -1.74
C ALA A 222 -9.28 5.65 -1.93
N GLY A 223 -10.20 4.72 -2.23
CA GLY A 223 -11.62 5.00 -2.32
C GLY A 223 -12.20 5.54 -1.01
N TRP A 224 -11.79 4.94 0.11
CA TRP A 224 -12.16 5.36 1.46
C TRP A 224 -11.67 6.77 1.75
N GLN A 225 -10.38 7.04 1.61
CA GLN A 225 -9.76 8.37 1.81
C GLN A 225 -10.43 9.43 0.92
N GLY A 226 -10.70 9.11 -0.35
CA GLY A 226 -11.42 9.98 -1.28
C GLY A 226 -12.84 10.34 -0.82
N ARG A 227 -13.43 9.63 0.15
CA ARG A 227 -14.73 9.95 0.71
C ARG A 227 -14.64 10.61 2.08
N THR A 228 -13.70 10.17 2.92
CA THR A 228 -13.72 10.45 4.35
C THR A 228 -12.69 11.49 4.80
N ALA A 229 -11.62 11.71 4.03
CA ALA A 229 -10.60 12.72 4.36
C ALA A 229 -11.24 14.08 4.58
N ARG A 230 -10.97 14.73 5.72
CA ARG A 230 -11.49 16.07 6.02
C ARG A 230 -10.81 17.13 5.17
N ASP A 231 -9.51 16.97 4.95
CA ASP A 231 -8.76 17.85 4.06
C ASP A 231 -9.34 17.79 2.63
N PRO A 232 -9.83 18.91 2.08
CA PRO A 232 -10.47 18.92 0.78
C PRO A 232 -9.52 18.60 -0.38
N GLU A 233 -8.24 18.95 -0.27
CA GLU A 233 -7.24 18.67 -1.29
C GLU A 233 -6.88 17.18 -1.28
N VAL A 234 -6.60 16.60 -0.10
CA VAL A 234 -6.35 15.16 0.03
C VAL A 234 -7.56 14.38 -0.49
N ARG A 235 -8.77 14.74 -0.07
CA ARG A 235 -10.00 14.09 -0.52
C ARG A 235 -10.18 14.18 -2.05
N GLY A 236 -9.85 15.32 -2.64
CA GLY A 236 -9.89 15.53 -4.09
C GLY A 236 -8.90 14.64 -4.84
N THR A 237 -7.64 14.63 -4.38
CA THR A 237 -6.55 13.81 -4.92
C THR A 237 -6.87 12.33 -4.82
N MET A 238 -7.24 11.84 -3.65
CA MET A 238 -7.54 10.42 -3.44
C MET A 238 -8.76 9.94 -4.24
N ARG A 239 -9.76 10.80 -4.51
CA ARG A 239 -10.86 10.45 -5.44
C ARG A 239 -10.41 10.23 -6.87
N ALA A 240 -9.40 10.98 -7.32
CA ALA A 240 -8.85 10.82 -8.66
C ALA A 240 -8.05 9.51 -8.72
N ILE A 241 -7.12 9.32 -7.77
CA ILE A 241 -6.30 8.12 -7.63
C ILE A 241 -7.17 6.86 -7.53
N ALA A 242 -8.19 6.84 -6.66
CA ALA A 242 -9.06 5.67 -6.48
C ALA A 242 -9.74 5.14 -7.76
N ARG A 243 -9.99 6.00 -8.76
CA ARG A 243 -10.54 5.56 -10.05
C ARG A 243 -9.51 4.85 -10.92
N ASP A 244 -8.25 5.21 -10.74
CA ASP A 244 -7.10 4.68 -11.45
C ASP A 244 -6.68 3.36 -10.79
N GLU A 245 -6.55 3.34 -9.46
CA GLU A 245 -6.30 2.13 -8.65
C GLU A 245 -7.32 1.01 -8.90
N LEU A 246 -8.60 1.36 -9.00
CA LEU A 246 -9.64 0.37 -9.33
C LEU A 246 -9.38 -0.28 -10.70
N ARG A 247 -8.81 0.45 -11.66
CA ARG A 247 -8.46 -0.09 -12.98
C ARG A 247 -7.20 -0.95 -12.92
N HIS A 248 -6.29 -0.67 -12.00
CA HIS A 248 -5.09 -1.48 -11.76
C HIS A 248 -5.45 -2.82 -11.13
N ALA A 249 -6.32 -2.80 -10.11
CA ALA A 249 -6.91 -4.01 -9.57
C ALA A 249 -7.65 -4.82 -10.66
N GLU A 250 -8.46 -4.17 -11.50
CA GLU A 250 -9.12 -4.85 -12.65
C GLU A 250 -8.13 -5.48 -13.63
N LEU A 251 -6.99 -4.84 -13.89
CA LEU A 251 -5.91 -5.40 -14.69
C LEU A 251 -5.31 -6.64 -14.02
N ALA A 252 -5.01 -6.58 -12.72
CA ALA A 252 -4.43 -7.72 -12.00
C ALA A 252 -5.32 -8.95 -12.05
N TRP A 253 -6.63 -8.78 -11.83
CA TRP A 253 -7.61 -9.86 -11.94
C TRP A 253 -7.78 -10.38 -13.38
N ALA A 254 -7.64 -9.53 -14.39
CA ALA A 254 -7.66 -9.96 -15.79
C ALA A 254 -6.40 -10.74 -16.18
N VAL A 255 -5.23 -10.38 -15.63
CA VAL A 255 -3.98 -11.15 -15.78
C VAL A 255 -4.11 -12.52 -15.11
N ASP A 256 -4.70 -12.57 -13.90
CA ASP A 256 -4.97 -13.85 -13.22
C ASP A 256 -5.92 -14.74 -14.03
N ALA A 257 -7.01 -14.18 -14.57
CA ALA A 257 -7.93 -14.92 -15.42
C ALA A 257 -7.24 -15.49 -16.68
N TRP A 258 -6.39 -14.69 -17.34
CA TRP A 258 -5.57 -15.16 -18.46
C TRP A 258 -4.60 -16.28 -18.04
N ALA A 259 -4.00 -16.17 -16.86
CA ALA A 259 -3.11 -17.20 -16.32
C ALA A 259 -3.80 -18.55 -16.14
N GLN A 260 -5.09 -18.57 -15.76
CA GLN A 260 -5.83 -19.83 -15.56
C GLN A 260 -5.89 -20.70 -16.84
N GLU A 261 -5.81 -20.08 -18.01
CA GLU A 261 -5.83 -20.77 -19.32
C GLU A 261 -4.46 -21.31 -19.74
N HIS A 262 -3.37 -20.80 -19.15
CA HIS A 262 -1.99 -21.06 -19.57
C HIS A 262 -1.19 -21.92 -18.59
N LEU A 263 -1.76 -22.23 -17.42
CA LEU A 263 -1.08 -22.94 -16.34
C LEU A 263 -1.62 -24.34 -16.09
N SER A 264 -0.71 -25.25 -15.70
CA SER A 264 -1.08 -26.57 -15.19
C SER A 264 -1.91 -26.47 -13.91
N ALA A 265 -2.61 -27.57 -13.55
CA ALA A 265 -3.40 -27.59 -12.32
C ALA A 265 -2.56 -27.34 -11.06
N ALA A 266 -1.32 -27.85 -11.01
CA ALA A 266 -0.40 -27.64 -9.89
C ALA A 266 0.03 -26.17 -9.76
N GLN A 267 0.36 -25.52 -10.89
CA GLN A 267 0.74 -24.10 -10.90
C GLN A 267 -0.43 -23.20 -10.50
N ARG A 268 -1.63 -23.50 -10.99
CA ARG A 268 -2.85 -22.78 -10.57
C ARG A 268 -3.08 -22.90 -9.07
N GLU A 269 -2.86 -24.07 -8.48
CA GLU A 269 -2.95 -24.22 -7.03
C GLU A 269 -1.86 -23.45 -6.29
N GLY A 270 -0.63 -23.39 -6.83
CA GLY A 270 0.45 -22.56 -6.31
C GLY A 270 0.11 -21.06 -6.27
N LEU A 271 -0.56 -20.55 -7.31
CA LEU A 271 -1.03 -19.16 -7.34
C LEU A 271 -2.15 -18.92 -6.32
N ARG A 272 -3.12 -19.84 -6.20
CA ARG A 272 -4.16 -19.74 -5.18
C ARG A 272 -3.59 -19.75 -3.78
N GLN A 273 -2.59 -20.59 -3.51
CA GLN A 273 -1.90 -20.63 -2.22
C GLN A 273 -1.20 -19.30 -1.94
N SER A 274 -0.47 -18.75 -2.91
CA SER A 274 0.22 -17.45 -2.77
C SER A 274 -0.76 -16.32 -2.42
N ARG A 275 -1.93 -16.30 -3.07
CA ARG A 275 -3.00 -15.33 -2.78
C ARG A 275 -3.60 -15.54 -1.40
N ARG A 276 -3.80 -16.78 -0.95
CA ARG A 276 -4.26 -17.09 0.43
C ARG A 276 -3.24 -16.64 1.48
N ASP A 277 -1.96 -16.84 1.22
CA ASP A 277 -0.90 -16.41 2.13
C ASP A 277 -0.80 -14.89 2.18
N ALA A 278 -0.87 -14.21 1.03
CA ALA A 278 -0.94 -12.76 0.96
C ALA A 278 -2.17 -12.17 1.69
N LEU A 279 -3.34 -12.81 1.57
CA LEU A 279 -4.53 -12.41 2.32
C LEU A 279 -4.35 -12.60 3.83
N ARG A 280 -3.65 -13.67 4.26
CA ARG A 280 -3.36 -13.90 5.69
C ARG A 280 -2.44 -12.80 6.23
N SER A 281 -1.33 -12.54 5.55
CA SER A 281 -0.38 -11.49 5.93
C SER A 281 -1.05 -10.12 5.94
N LEU A 282 -1.86 -9.79 4.93
CA LEU A 282 -2.62 -8.54 4.92
C LEU A 282 -3.63 -8.48 6.10
N GLY A 283 -4.26 -9.59 6.46
CA GLY A 283 -5.15 -9.66 7.63
C GLY A 283 -4.42 -9.35 8.93
N GLU A 284 -3.21 -9.90 9.11
CA GLU A 284 -2.34 -9.62 10.27
C GLU A 284 -1.94 -8.13 10.32
N GLU A 285 -1.57 -7.55 9.17
CA GLU A 285 -1.27 -6.11 9.07
C GLU A 285 -2.51 -5.25 9.39
N VAL A 286 -3.70 -5.65 8.94
CA VAL A 286 -4.96 -4.94 9.20
C VAL A 286 -5.34 -5.03 10.68
N ASP A 287 -5.05 -6.14 11.34
CA ASP A 287 -5.28 -6.30 12.77
C ASP A 287 -4.29 -5.48 13.61
N GLY A 288 -3.06 -5.27 13.14
CA GLY A 288 -2.09 -4.35 13.74
C GLY A 288 -2.32 -2.86 13.41
N HIS A 289 -3.34 -2.53 12.60
CA HIS A 289 -3.53 -1.19 12.07
C HIS A 289 -4.09 -0.20 13.10
N HIS A 290 -3.24 0.70 13.59
CA HIS A 290 -3.60 1.73 14.57
C HIS A 290 -3.05 3.10 14.16
N PRO A 291 -3.63 3.75 13.12
CA PRO A 291 -3.12 5.02 12.64
C PRO A 291 -3.41 6.16 13.62
N PRO A 292 -2.51 7.16 13.71
CA PRO A 292 -2.74 8.44 14.38
C PRO A 292 -4.09 9.09 14.07
N GLU A 293 -4.72 9.75 15.04
CA GLU A 293 -5.95 10.53 14.83
C GLU A 293 -5.86 11.55 13.66
N PRO A 294 -4.77 12.32 13.50
CA PRO A 294 -4.63 13.24 12.35
C PRO A 294 -4.65 12.50 11.01
N LEU A 295 -4.08 11.30 10.94
CA LEU A 295 -4.08 10.47 9.74
C LEU A 295 -5.48 9.94 9.41
N ILE A 296 -6.26 9.56 10.42
CA ILE A 296 -7.67 9.16 10.23
C ILE A 296 -8.52 10.35 9.78
N HIS A 297 -8.37 11.51 10.43
CA HIS A 297 -9.21 12.67 10.18
C HIS A 297 -8.86 13.42 8.91
N ASP A 298 -7.60 13.81 8.74
CA ASP A 298 -7.19 14.73 7.69
C ASP A 298 -6.82 13.98 6.42
N ALA A 299 -6.05 12.88 6.53
CA ALA A 299 -5.75 12.01 5.39
C ALA A 299 -6.88 11.01 5.07
N GLY A 300 -7.88 10.89 5.94
CA GLY A 300 -9.02 10.00 5.73
C GLY A 300 -8.67 8.53 5.84
N LEU A 301 -7.57 8.16 6.49
CA LEU A 301 -7.19 6.76 6.63
C LEU A 301 -8.27 5.99 7.42
N PRO A 302 -8.54 4.73 7.05
CA PRO A 302 -9.50 3.94 7.80
C PRO A 302 -8.96 3.70 9.22
N SER A 303 -9.83 3.77 10.23
CA SER A 303 -9.53 3.20 11.55
C SER A 303 -9.38 1.68 11.44
N ARG A 304 -8.89 1.00 12.48
CA ARG A 304 -8.79 -0.48 12.52
C ARG A 304 -10.09 -1.18 12.09
N ALA A 305 -11.20 -0.81 12.72
CA ALA A 305 -12.50 -1.42 12.44
C ALA A 305 -12.95 -1.18 10.98
N GLN A 306 -12.62 -0.01 10.43
CA GLN A 306 -12.92 0.31 9.03
C GLN A 306 -12.00 -0.47 8.08
N ALA A 307 -10.72 -0.59 8.39
CA ALA A 307 -9.76 -1.38 7.62
C ALA A 307 -10.16 -2.87 7.61
N GLN A 308 -10.60 -3.42 8.75
CA GLN A 308 -11.17 -4.76 8.85
C GLN A 308 -12.41 -4.94 7.96
N ALA A 309 -13.31 -3.96 7.90
CA ALA A 309 -14.46 -4.00 7.01
C ALA A 309 -14.07 -3.97 5.52
N LEU A 310 -13.07 -3.14 5.15
CA LEU A 310 -12.52 -3.14 3.79
C LEU A 310 -11.88 -4.49 3.44
N PHE A 311 -11.09 -5.05 4.37
CA PHE A 311 -10.43 -6.34 4.22
C PHE A 311 -11.43 -7.50 4.06
N GLN A 312 -12.50 -7.54 4.86
CA GLN A 312 -13.56 -8.54 4.70
C GLN A 312 -14.21 -8.46 3.31
N GLY A 313 -14.38 -7.25 2.77
CA GLY A 313 -14.84 -7.06 1.39
C GLY A 313 -13.87 -7.64 0.36
N LEU A 314 -12.56 -7.44 0.54
CA LEU A 314 -11.53 -8.02 -0.32
C LEU A 314 -11.52 -9.55 -0.23
N ALA A 315 -11.55 -10.10 0.98
CA ALA A 315 -11.57 -11.54 1.19
C ALA A 315 -12.79 -12.19 0.50
N ALA A 316 -13.95 -11.53 0.50
CA ALA A 316 -15.11 -12.00 -0.24
C ALA A 316 -14.87 -12.04 -1.76
N VAL A 317 -14.14 -11.06 -2.32
CA VAL A 317 -13.73 -11.05 -3.74
C VAL A 317 -12.71 -12.17 -4.02
N GLY A 318 -11.72 -12.34 -3.13
CA GLY A 318 -10.61 -13.28 -3.31
C GLY A 318 -10.96 -14.76 -3.09
N LEU A 319 -11.94 -15.05 -2.25
CA LEU A 319 -12.39 -16.42 -1.96
C LEU A 319 -13.34 -17.00 -3.04
N GLN A 320 -13.92 -16.16 -3.90
CA GLN A 320 -14.88 -16.58 -4.93
C GLN A 320 -14.30 -16.59 -6.35
N ALA A 321 -13.04 -16.18 -6.52
CA ALA A 321 -12.27 -16.22 -7.78
C ALA A 321 -11.22 -17.33 -7.72
#